data_AF-A0A6L7QKV8-F1
#
_entry.id   AF-A0A6L7QKV8-F1
#
_cell.length_a   1.000
_cell.length_b   1.000
_cell.length_c   1.000
_cell.angle_alpha   90.00
_cell.angle_beta   90.00
_cell.angle_gamma   90.00
#
_symmetry.space_group_name_H-M   'P 1'
#
loop_
_entity.id
_entity.type
_entity.pdbx_description
1 polymer ?
#
loop_
_entity_poly.entity_id
_entity_poly.type
_entity_poly.pdbx_seq_one_letter_code
_entity_poly.pdbx_strand_id
1 'polypeptide(L)'
;MLNRVLNVAAVLAFAWACPSGARQVHETVGWRPTAIPLLNFSSDDGTGYGLRANLFEYDGQSVPYRRKYSAQVFITTKGKWVHRVLVDAPEFRPGRRLEVELVYEKEDFANYYGGLSDEDIAEYSRDQRTFRQAFPEFKVKWIRT
;
A
#
# COMPACT_ATOMS: atom_id res chain seq x y z
N MET A 1 -42.61 -1.27 0.59
CA MET A 1 -41.41 -0.98 -0.23
C MET A 1 -40.65 0.15 0.45
N LEU A 2 -39.56 -0.16 1.14
CA LEU A 2 -38.82 0.80 1.98
C LEU A 2 -37.49 1.16 1.28
N ASN A 3 -37.44 2.32 0.62
CA ASN A 3 -36.22 2.84 0.03
C ASN A 3 -35.29 3.36 1.15
N ARG A 4 -34.22 2.62 1.43
CA ARG A 4 -33.10 3.11 2.23
C ARG A 4 -32.07 3.76 1.30
N VAL A 5 -32.12 5.08 1.19
CA VAL A 5 -31.00 5.89 0.69
C VAL A 5 -29.95 5.90 1.79
N LEU A 6 -28.86 5.14 1.60
CA LEU A 6 -27.74 5.11 2.54
C LEU A 6 -26.85 6.33 2.24
N ASN A 7 -26.97 7.35 3.08
CA ASN A 7 -26.08 8.51 3.07
C ASN A 7 -24.65 8.06 3.39
N VAL A 8 -23.73 8.22 2.44
CA VAL A 8 -22.30 8.03 2.66
C VAL A 8 -21.78 9.27 3.37
N ALA A 9 -21.69 9.22 4.69
CA ALA A 9 -20.97 10.22 5.47
C ALA A 9 -19.46 9.98 5.30
N ALA A 10 -18.81 10.86 4.54
CA ALA A 10 -17.35 10.92 4.48
C ALA A 10 -16.83 11.48 5.82
N VAL A 11 -16.31 10.61 6.68
CA VAL A 11 -15.60 11.03 7.89
C VAL A 11 -14.16 11.38 7.49
N LEU A 12 -13.91 12.68 7.28
CA LEU A 12 -12.56 13.25 7.23
C LEU A 12 -11.99 13.24 8.65
N ALA A 13 -11.23 12.19 8.98
CA ALA A 13 -10.50 12.15 10.24
C ALA A 13 -9.23 13.01 10.13
N PHE A 14 -9.25 14.11 10.87
CA PHE A 14 -8.16 15.02 11.23
C PHE A 14 -6.84 14.27 11.51
N ALA A 15 -5.76 14.63 10.81
CA ALA A 15 -4.40 14.35 11.27
C ALA A 15 -3.78 15.67 11.75
N TRP A 16 -3.43 15.68 13.03
CA TRP A 16 -2.81 16.78 13.75
C TRP A 16 -1.63 17.38 12.97
N ALA A 17 -1.65 18.70 12.80
CA ALA A 17 -0.48 19.45 12.39
C ALA A 17 0.61 19.27 13.46
N CYS A 18 1.56 18.38 13.21
CA CYS A 18 2.83 18.40 13.92
C CYS A 18 3.51 19.73 13.56
N PRO A 19 4.03 20.52 14.52
CA PRO A 19 4.66 21.80 14.22
C PRO A 19 5.77 21.58 13.18
N SER A 20 5.61 22.24 12.04
CA SER A 20 6.55 22.32 10.92
C SER A 20 7.72 23.24 11.28
N GLY A 21 8.42 22.91 12.37
CA GLY A 21 9.77 23.41 12.57
C GLY A 21 10.71 22.59 11.70
N ALA A 22 11.46 23.23 10.80
CA ALA A 22 12.57 22.61 10.09
C ALA A 22 13.69 22.29 11.10
N ARG A 23 13.48 21.23 11.89
CA ARG A 23 14.49 20.70 12.80
C ARG A 23 15.56 20.05 11.92
N GLN A 24 16.83 20.42 12.13
CA GLN A 24 17.91 19.85 11.35
C GLN A 24 17.85 18.32 11.43
N VAL A 25 17.95 17.64 10.29
CA VAL A 25 17.76 16.18 10.17
C VAL A 25 18.64 15.42 11.17
N HIS A 26 19.84 15.95 11.42
CA HIS A 26 20.88 15.44 12.33
C HIS A 26 20.59 15.67 13.83
N GLU A 27 19.50 16.34 14.21
CA GLU A 27 19.17 16.55 15.64
C GLU A 27 17.92 15.76 16.07
N THR A 28 17.32 15.02 15.14
CA THR A 28 16.12 14.25 15.43
C THR A 28 16.53 12.93 16.07
N VAL A 29 16.13 12.70 17.32
CA VAL A 29 16.30 11.41 18.00
C VAL A 29 14.93 10.84 18.34
N GLY A 30 14.78 9.52 18.23
CA GLY A 30 13.59 8.78 18.60
C GLY A 30 12.74 8.35 17.42
N TRP A 31 11.51 7.95 17.73
CA TRP A 31 10.59 7.34 16.79
C TRP A 31 9.60 8.36 16.23
N ARG A 32 9.42 8.38 14.90
CA ARG A 32 8.42 9.22 14.22
C ARG A 32 7.47 8.36 13.40
N PRO A 33 6.21 8.21 13.82
CA PRO A 33 5.21 7.53 13.02
C PRO A 33 4.62 8.46 11.95
N THR A 34 4.27 7.91 10.79
CA THR A 34 3.41 8.56 9.79
C THR A 34 2.35 7.57 9.31
N ALA A 35 1.17 8.08 8.95
CA ALA A 35 0.09 7.27 8.42
C ALA A 35 -0.57 8.02 7.26
N ILE A 36 -0.81 7.29 6.16
CA ILE A 36 -1.38 7.85 4.93
C ILE A 36 -2.58 6.97 4.54
N PRO A 37 -3.81 7.51 4.52
CA PRO A 37 -4.94 6.79 3.99
C PRO A 37 -4.75 6.58 2.48
N LEU A 38 -5.13 5.41 2.00
CA LEU A 38 -5.08 5.05 0.60
C LEU A 38 -6.51 4.99 0.09
N LEU A 39 -6.86 5.86 -0.84
CA LEU A 39 -8.17 5.87 -1.49
C LEU A 39 -7.95 5.82 -3.00
N ASN A 40 -8.72 4.99 -3.69
CA ASN A 40 -8.64 4.85 -5.14
C ASN A 40 -10.02 4.54 -5.73
N PHE A 41 -10.20 4.78 -7.02
CA PHE A 41 -11.34 4.27 -7.77
C PHE A 41 -10.90 3.86 -9.16
N SER A 42 -11.35 2.68 -9.59
CA SER A 42 -11.22 2.18 -10.96
C SER A 42 -12.55 1.56 -11.38
N SER A 43 -12.90 1.67 -12.67
CA SER A 43 -14.06 0.92 -13.22
C SER A 43 -13.89 -0.58 -13.04
N ASP A 44 -12.66 -1.06 -13.10
CA ASP A 44 -12.34 -2.49 -13.17
C ASP A 44 -12.27 -3.09 -11.77
N ASP A 45 -11.59 -2.39 -10.84
CA ASP A 45 -11.39 -2.83 -9.46
C ASP A 45 -12.42 -2.28 -8.46
N GLY A 46 -13.23 -1.29 -8.87
CA GLY A 46 -14.15 -0.58 -8.00
C GLY A 46 -13.47 0.42 -7.07
N THR A 47 -14.13 0.75 -5.96
CA THR A 47 -13.61 1.65 -4.93
C THR A 47 -12.55 0.93 -4.11
N GLY A 48 -11.37 1.53 -3.99
CA GLY A 48 -10.26 1.06 -3.19
C GLY A 48 -10.09 1.87 -1.92
N TYR A 49 -9.81 1.19 -0.82
CA TYR A 49 -9.52 1.81 0.47
C TYR A 49 -8.42 1.04 1.20
N GLY A 50 -7.64 1.76 1.98
CA GLY A 50 -6.50 1.20 2.69
C GLY A 50 -5.77 2.22 3.55
N LEU A 51 -4.66 1.77 4.12
CA LEU A 51 -3.80 2.55 4.98
C LEU A 51 -2.36 2.11 4.77
N ARG A 52 -1.45 3.07 4.71
CA ARG A 52 -0.01 2.84 4.85
C ARG A 52 0.49 3.55 6.11
N ALA A 53 1.09 2.79 7.02
CA ALA A 53 1.78 3.32 8.19
C ALA A 53 3.29 3.14 8.01
N ASN A 54 4.06 4.17 8.40
CA ASN A 54 5.50 4.11 8.50
C ASN A 54 5.93 4.46 9.91
N LEU A 55 7.02 3.86 10.36
CA LEU A 55 7.67 4.16 11.61
C LEU A 55 9.16 4.36 11.33
N PHE A 56 9.62 5.59 11.52
CA PHE A 56 11.00 5.98 11.32
C PHE A 56 11.73 6.06 12.65
N GLU A 57 12.92 5.51 12.70
CA GLU A 57 13.84 5.60 13.81
C GLU A 57 14.98 6.56 13.46
N TYR A 58 15.18 7.57 14.30
CA TYR A 58 16.28 8.52 14.18
C TYR A 58 17.20 8.44 15.39
N ASP A 59 18.51 8.52 15.17
CA ASP A 59 19.55 8.54 16.19
C ASP A 59 20.36 9.84 16.19
N GLY A 60 19.94 10.84 15.40
CA GLY A 60 20.64 12.10 15.22
C GLY A 60 21.96 11.99 14.43
N GLN A 61 22.28 10.84 13.85
CA GLN A 61 23.53 10.67 13.08
C GLN A 61 23.25 10.15 11.67
N SER A 62 22.41 9.12 11.53
CA SER A 62 22.09 8.52 10.24
C SER A 62 21.13 9.39 9.42
N VAL A 63 21.48 9.64 8.16
CA VAL A 63 20.67 10.39 7.19
C VAL A 63 20.20 9.44 6.07
N PRO A 64 18.92 9.48 5.65
CA PRO A 64 17.82 10.30 6.17
C PRO A 64 17.20 9.79 7.48
N TYR A 65 17.45 8.54 7.86
CA TYR A 65 17.01 7.89 9.11
C TYR A 65 17.86 6.66 9.37
N ARG A 66 17.86 6.16 10.61
CA ARG A 66 18.56 4.91 10.98
C ARG A 66 17.85 3.70 10.40
N ARG A 67 16.53 3.61 10.65
CA ARG A 67 15.67 2.51 10.18
C ARG A 67 14.28 3.02 9.87
N LYS A 68 13.62 2.34 8.94
CA LYS A 68 12.21 2.54 8.61
C LYS A 68 11.50 1.19 8.59
N TYR A 69 10.34 1.15 9.23
CA TYR A 69 9.39 0.05 9.13
C TYR A 69 8.13 0.59 8.43
N SER A 70 7.58 -0.17 7.49
CA SER A 70 6.39 0.22 6.76
C SER A 70 5.44 -0.97 6.65
N ALA A 71 4.17 -0.73 6.91
CA ALA A 71 3.09 -1.68 6.69
C ALA A 71 1.97 -1.03 5.89
N GLN A 72 1.43 -1.76 4.93
CA GLN A 72 0.31 -1.33 4.10
C GLN A 72 -0.72 -2.44 3.99
N VAL A 73 -1.98 -2.04 4.08
CA VAL A 73 -3.15 -2.84 3.69
C VAL A 73 -3.96 -2.00 2.72
N PHE A 74 -4.32 -2.59 1.59
CA PHE A 74 -5.20 -1.98 0.60
C PHE A 74 -6.10 -3.05 -0.01
N ILE A 75 -7.37 -2.74 -0.13
CA ILE A 75 -8.41 -3.62 -0.70
C ILE A 75 -9.37 -2.81 -1.56
N THR A 76 -9.95 -3.45 -2.57
CA THR A 76 -10.98 -2.86 -3.44
C THR A 76 -12.31 -3.60 -3.36
N THR A 77 -13.40 -2.94 -3.72
CA THR A 77 -14.75 -3.52 -3.70
C THR A 77 -14.94 -4.65 -4.70
N LYS A 78 -14.12 -4.71 -5.76
CA LYS A 78 -14.12 -5.81 -6.73
C LYS A 78 -12.91 -6.75 -6.56
N GLY A 79 -12.38 -6.89 -5.35
CA GLY A 79 -11.56 -8.07 -5.01
C GLY A 79 -10.07 -8.00 -5.35
N LYS A 80 -9.50 -6.80 -5.50
CA LYS A 80 -8.05 -6.59 -5.59
C LYS A 80 -7.46 -6.20 -4.23
N TRP A 81 -6.48 -6.96 -3.76
CA TRP A 81 -5.86 -6.81 -2.46
C TRP A 81 -4.35 -6.64 -2.63
N VAL A 82 -3.78 -5.65 -1.93
CA VAL A 82 -2.34 -5.40 -1.91
C VAL A 82 -1.91 -5.17 -0.47
N HIS A 83 -1.11 -6.09 0.07
CA HIS A 83 -0.51 -5.97 1.40
C HIS A 83 1.00 -5.93 1.27
N ARG A 84 1.64 -5.02 2.01
CA ARG A 84 3.08 -4.80 1.90
C ARG A 84 3.69 -4.56 3.27
N VAL A 85 4.78 -5.25 3.56
CA VAL A 85 5.63 -5.01 4.72
C VAL A 85 7.04 -4.72 4.21
N LEU A 86 7.64 -3.64 4.69
CA LEU A 86 8.99 -3.24 4.32
C LEU A 86 9.78 -2.84 5.55
N VAL A 87 11.04 -3.29 5.58
CA VAL A 87 12.08 -2.83 6.50
C VAL A 87 13.22 -2.26 5.67
N ASP A 88 13.64 -1.04 5.99
CA ASP A 88 14.72 -0.36 5.29
C ASP A 88 15.72 0.24 6.28
N ALA A 89 17.00 0.01 6.00
CA ALA A 89 18.13 0.48 6.79
C ALA A 89 19.16 1.11 5.84
N PRO A 90 19.13 2.44 5.65
CA PRO A 90 20.04 3.17 4.74
C PRO A 90 21.51 2.94 5.08
N GLU A 91 21.85 2.87 6.36
CA GLU A 91 23.20 2.63 6.86
C GLU A 91 23.25 1.33 7.67
N PHE A 92 22.82 0.21 7.08
CA PHE A 92 22.96 -1.11 7.72
C PHE A 92 24.42 -1.45 8.03
N ARG A 93 25.33 -1.01 7.15
CA ARG A 93 26.78 -0.90 7.38
C ARG A 93 27.27 0.41 6.76
N PRO A 94 28.47 0.91 7.12
CA PRO A 94 29.05 2.09 6.47
C PRO A 94 29.05 1.94 4.93
N GLY A 95 28.37 2.86 4.24
CA GLY A 95 28.22 2.86 2.79
C GLY A 95 27.38 1.70 2.23
N ARG A 96 26.50 1.08 3.03
CA ARG A 96 25.64 -0.02 2.56
C ARG A 96 24.22 0.08 3.12
N ARG A 97 23.26 0.02 2.20
CA ARG A 97 21.82 -0.02 2.49
C ARG A 97 21.26 -1.42 2.30
N LEU A 98 20.36 -1.79 3.21
CA LEU A 98 19.59 -3.03 3.16
C LEU A 98 18.09 -2.71 3.16
N GLU A 99 17.37 -3.23 2.16
CA GLU A 99 15.92 -3.16 2.08
C GLU A 99 15.37 -4.59 1.97
N VAL A 100 14.40 -4.92 2.82
CA VAL A 100 13.69 -6.20 2.83
C VAL A 100 12.21 -5.92 2.71
N GLU A 101 11.55 -6.62 1.81
CA GLU A 101 10.16 -6.38 1.47
C GLU A 101 9.40 -7.68 1.21
N LEU A 102 8.22 -7.77 1.81
CA LEU A 102 7.23 -8.79 1.52
C LEU A 102 5.99 -8.11 0.96
N VAL A 103 5.54 -8.58 -0.19
CA VAL A 103 4.31 -8.13 -0.85
C VAL A 103 3.39 -9.33 -1.03
N TYR A 104 2.12 -9.15 -0.71
CA TYR A 104 1.06 -10.09 -1.02
C TYR A 104 0.05 -9.37 -1.90
N GLU A 105 -0.01 -9.77 -3.16
CA GLU A 105 -1.00 -9.29 -4.12
C GLU A 105 -1.98 -10.41 -4.41
N LYS A 106 -3.27 -10.06 -4.43
CA LYS A 106 -4.33 -11.00 -4.74
C LYS A 106 -5.36 -10.30 -5.60
N GLU A 107 -5.77 -10.95 -6.68
CA GLU A 107 -6.87 -10.51 -7.51
C GLU A 107 -7.89 -11.64 -7.59
N ASP A 108 -9.10 -11.39 -7.11
CA ASP A 108 -10.22 -12.33 -7.24
C ASP A 108 -10.79 -12.35 -8.67
N PHE A 109 -10.61 -11.26 -9.42
CA PHE A 109 -11.19 -11.09 -10.76
C PHE A 109 -10.19 -10.49 -11.74
N ALA A 110 -9.33 -11.32 -12.35
CA ALA A 110 -8.53 -10.89 -13.50
C ALA A 110 -9.38 -11.01 -14.78
N ASN A 111 -9.57 -9.91 -15.52
CA ASN A 111 -10.30 -9.93 -16.79
C ASN A 111 -9.48 -10.65 -17.87
N TYR A 112 -10.12 -11.55 -18.62
CA TYR A 112 -9.54 -12.11 -19.83
C TYR A 112 -9.62 -11.10 -20.99
N TYR A 113 -8.48 -10.75 -21.59
CA TYR A 113 -8.38 -9.82 -22.73
C TYR A 113 -7.99 -10.53 -24.04
N GLY A 114 -8.50 -11.74 -24.29
CA GLY A 114 -8.28 -12.45 -25.56
C GLY A 114 -9.17 -11.94 -26.70
N GLY A 115 -9.02 -12.52 -27.90
CA GLY A 115 -9.74 -12.11 -29.13
C GLY A 115 -11.22 -12.50 -29.20
N LEU A 116 -11.91 -12.61 -28.07
CA LEU A 116 -13.35 -12.86 -28.01
C LEU A 116 -14.12 -11.54 -28.13
N SER A 117 -15.26 -11.55 -28.81
CA SER A 117 -16.16 -10.40 -28.84
C SER A 117 -16.93 -10.25 -27.53
N ASP A 118 -17.51 -9.08 -27.25
CA ASP A 118 -18.32 -8.84 -26.04
C ASP A 118 -19.52 -9.82 -25.96
N GLU A 119 -20.05 -10.23 -27.12
CA GLU A 119 -21.13 -11.21 -27.26
C GLU A 119 -20.67 -12.62 -26.86
N ASP A 120 -19.50 -13.06 -27.33
CA ASP A 120 -18.91 -14.34 -26.95
C ASP A 120 -18.59 -14.37 -25.45
N ILE A 121 -18.11 -13.26 -24.91
CA ILE A 121 -17.82 -13.12 -23.49
C ILE A 121 -19.14 -13.20 -22.69
N ALA A 122 -20.23 -12.61 -23.17
CA ALA A 122 -21.53 -12.56 -22.50
C ALA A 122 -22.10 -13.93 -22.09
N GLU A 123 -21.75 -14.99 -22.83
CA GLU A 123 -22.23 -16.36 -22.59
C GLU A 123 -21.58 -17.04 -21.37
N TYR A 124 -20.38 -16.60 -20.96
CA TYR A 124 -19.68 -17.17 -19.81
C TYR A 124 -20.17 -16.56 -18.50
N SER A 125 -20.31 -17.34 -17.44
CA SER A 125 -20.54 -16.79 -16.11
C SER A 125 -19.34 -15.97 -15.62
N ARG A 126 -19.55 -15.05 -14.68
CA ARG A 126 -18.48 -14.20 -14.13
C ARG A 126 -17.30 -15.03 -13.62
N ASP A 127 -17.57 -16.14 -12.93
CA ASP A 127 -16.55 -17.03 -12.37
C ASP A 127 -15.77 -17.80 -13.45
N GLN A 128 -16.34 -17.98 -14.65
CA GLN A 128 -15.65 -18.60 -15.79
C GLN A 128 -14.77 -17.61 -16.56
N ARG A 129 -15.10 -16.31 -16.52
CA ARG A 129 -14.32 -15.25 -17.18
C ARG A 129 -13.10 -14.82 -16.37
N THR A 130 -13.08 -15.14 -15.09
CA THR A 130 -12.08 -14.62 -14.16
C THR A 130 -11.35 -15.75 -13.46
N PHE A 131 -10.03 -15.66 -13.39
CA PHE A 131 -9.24 -16.54 -12.54
C PHE A 131 -8.75 -15.75 -11.33
N ARG A 132 -8.69 -16.45 -10.18
CA ARG A 132 -8.10 -15.90 -8.96
C ARG A 132 -6.59 -16.05 -9.02
N GLN A 133 -5.88 -14.97 -8.74
CA GLN A 133 -4.43 -14.99 -8.64
C GLN A 133 -3.97 -14.50 -7.27
N ALA A 134 -2.93 -15.13 -6.74
CA ALA A 134 -2.27 -14.71 -5.51
C ALA A 134 -0.76 -14.81 -5.70
N PHE A 135 -0.09 -13.69 -5.51
CA PHE A 135 1.34 -13.53 -5.70
C PHE A 135 2.00 -13.06 -4.40
N PRO A 136 2.56 -13.98 -3.61
CA PRO A 136 3.51 -13.61 -2.59
C PRO A 136 4.86 -13.29 -3.26
N GLU A 137 5.35 -12.08 -3.06
CA GLU A 137 6.67 -11.64 -3.51
C GLU A 137 7.55 -11.32 -2.31
N PHE A 138 8.77 -11.85 -2.31
CA PHE A 138 9.79 -11.52 -1.33
C PHE A 138 10.98 -10.88 -2.04
N LYS A 139 11.34 -9.66 -1.63
CA LYS A 139 12.41 -8.86 -2.22
C LYS A 139 13.44 -8.52 -1.17
N VAL A 140 14.71 -8.73 -1.51
CA VAL A 140 15.86 -8.27 -0.73
C VAL A 140 16.75 -7.46 -1.65
N LYS A 141 17.03 -6.21 -1.28
CA LYS A 141 17.97 -5.35 -2.00
C LYS A 141 19.15 -5.01 -1.11
N TRP A 142 20.34 -5.23 -1.66
CA TRP A 142 21.59 -4.82 -1.07
C TRP A 142 22.22 -3.76 -1.96
N ILE A 143 22.34 -2.54 -1.46
CA ILE A 143 22.81 -1.39 -2.23
C ILE A 143 24.11 -0.88 -1.60
N ARG A 144 25.12 -0.63 -2.43
CA ARG A 144 26.34 0.07 -2.03
C ARG A 144 26.16 1.57 -2.29
N THR A 145 26.36 2.39 -1.27
CA THR A 145 26.14 3.83 -1.28
C THR A 145 27.47 4.58 -1.37
#